data_AF-A0A2V9JII4-F1
#
_entry.id   AF-A0A2V9JII4-F1
#
_cell.length_a   1.000
_cell.length_b   1.000
_cell.length_c   1.000
_cell.angle_alpha   90.00
_cell.angle_beta   90.00
_cell.angle_gamma   90.00
#
_symmetry.space_group_name_H-M   'P 1'
#
loop_
_entity.id
_entity.type
_entity.pdbx_description
1 polymer ?
#
loop_
_entity_poly.entity_id
_entity_poly.type
_entity_poly.pdbx_seq_one_letter_code
_entity_poly.pdbx_strand_id
1 'polypeptide(L)' 'MLILIDAPLPAVQAERLKNLSREIRLIETLPFGGPLPRDALREAEVIYTTAADFDPADAPRLRWVQINTAAANP' A
#
# COMPACT_ATOMS: atom_id res chain seq x y z
N MET A 1 6.46 -10.41 -3.96
CA MET A 1 5.26 -9.54 -4.03
C MET A 1 5.50 -8.23 -3.28
N LEU A 2 5.39 -7.08 -3.93
CA LEU A 2 5.46 -5.78 -3.23
C LEU A 2 4.05 -5.32 -2.86
N ILE A 3 3.85 -5.08 -1.57
CA ILE A 3 2.62 -4.50 -1.03
C ILE A 3 2.95 -3.09 -0.54
N LEU A 4 2.28 -2.10 -1.12
CA LEU A 4 2.33 -0.72 -0.64
C LEU A 4 1.17 -0.45 0.30
N ILE A 5 1.47 0.24 1.40
CA ILE A 5 0.47 0.65 2.37
C ILE A 5 0.65 2.15 2.63
N ASP A 6 -0.33 2.91 2.16
CA ASP A 6 -0.44 4.35 2.30
C ASP A 6 -1.32 4.74 3.49
N ALA A 7 -1.10 4.01 4.59
CA ALA A 7 -1.72 4.25 5.88
C ALA A 7 -0.90 3.55 6.96
N PRO A 8 -0.90 4.07 8.20
CA PRO A 8 -0.26 3.37 9.31
C PRO A 8 -0.93 2.01 9.52
N LEU A 9 -0.15 0.94 9.34
CA LEU A 9 -0.57 -0.42 9.66
C LEU A 9 -0.15 -0.74 11.10
N PRO A 10 -1.06 -1.22 11.98
CA PRO A 10 -0.67 -1.66 13.31
C PRO A 10 0.45 -2.73 13.23
N ALA A 11 1.48 -2.61 14.07
CA ALA A 11 2.67 -3.46 14.02
C ALA A 11 2.33 -4.97 14.01
N VAL A 12 1.33 -5.39 14.80
CA VAL A 12 0.86 -6.79 14.83
C VAL A 12 0.36 -7.27 13.46
N GLN A 13 -0.29 -6.39 12.69
CA GLN A 13 -0.78 -6.71 11.35
C GLN A 13 0.37 -6.72 10.34
N ALA A 14 1.31 -5.78 10.45
CA ALA A 14 2.52 -5.75 9.62
C ALA A 14 3.33 -7.04 9.77
N GLU A 15 3.52 -7.51 11.01
CA GLU A 15 4.22 -8.77 11.29
C GLU A 15 3.47 -9.99 10.75
N ARG A 16 2.13 -10.02 10.85
CA ARG A 16 1.33 -11.09 10.20
C ARG A 16 1.54 -11.11 8.69
N LEU A 17 1.53 -9.95 8.03
CA LEU A 17 1.75 -9.82 6.60
C LEU A 17 3.15 -10.30 6.17
N LYS A 18 4.21 -9.89 6.89
CA LYS A 18 5.57 -10.37 6.62
C LYS A 18 5.70 -11.89 6.79
N ASN A 19 4.97 -12.47 7.74
CA ASN A 19 5.01 -13.90 8.01
C ASN A 19 4.23 -14.77 7.01
N LEU A 20 3.35 -14.18 6.18
CA LEU A 20 2.62 -14.93 5.14
C LEU A 20 3.53 -15.42 4.02
N SER A 21 4.59 -14.67 3.68
CA SER A 21 5.60 -15.08 2.71
C SER A 21 6.85 -14.22 2.83
N ARG A 22 8.03 -14.84 2.69
CA ARG A 22 9.33 -14.16 2.67
C ARG A 22 9.49 -13.16 1.52
N GLU A 23 8.65 -13.28 0.50
CA GLU A 23 8.68 -12.40 -0.67
C GLU A 23 7.85 -11.14 -0.51
N ILE A 24 7.13 -10.99 0.60
CA ILE A 24 6.32 -9.80 0.89
C ILE A 24 7.25 -8.70 1.39
N ARG A 25 7.40 -7.66 0.56
CA ARG A 25 8.02 -6.40 0.97
C ARG A 25 6.90 -5.42 1.29
N LEU A 26 6.94 -4.83 2.48
CA LEU A 26 6.00 -3.79 2.92
C LEU A 26 6.71 -2.44 2.86
N ILE A 27 6.10 -1.49 2.16
CA ILE A 27 6.52 -0.08 2.19
C ILE A 27 5.36 0.71 2.77
N GLU A 28 5.61 1.32 3.92
CA GLU A 28 4.71 2.27 4.55
C GLU A 28 5.09 3.67 4.05
N THR A 29 4.18 4.32 3.33
CA THR A 29 4.41 5.69 2.86
C THR A 29 3.87 6.68 3.89
N LEU A 30 4.75 7.55 4.37
CA LEU A 30 4.40 8.73 5.16
C LEU A 30 4.68 9.98 4.31
N PRO A 31 3.87 11.04 4.39
CA PRO A 31 2.69 11.19 5.24
C PRO A 31 1.40 10.61 4.63
N PHE A 32 0.46 10.27 5.50
CA PHE A 32 -0.90 9.82 5.15
C PHE A 32 -1.55 10.77 4.13
N GLY A 33 -2.01 10.22 3.00
CA GLY A 33 -2.66 10.99 1.93
C GLY A 33 -1.69 11.80 1.06
N GLY A 34 -0.38 11.58 1.18
CA GLY A 34 0.61 12.08 0.24
C GLY A 34 0.68 11.25 -1.03
N PRO A 35 1.24 11.80 -2.13
CA PRO A 35 1.41 11.04 -3.36
C PRO A 35 2.34 9.84 -3.15
N LEU A 36 1.89 8.67 -3.60
CA LEU A 36 2.68 7.44 -3.59
C LEU A 36 3.97 7.62 -4.40
N PRO A 37 5.15 7.18 -3.91
CA PRO A 37 6.40 7.26 -4.66
C PRO A 37 6.32 6.47 -5.97
N ARG A 38 6.70 7.09 -7.09
CA ARG A 38 6.67 6.44 -8.42
C ARG A 38 7.46 5.13 -8.48
N ASP A 39 8.63 5.08 -7.85
CA ASP A 39 9.46 3.87 -7.84
C ASP A 39 8.76 2.71 -7.10
N ALA A 40 8.07 3.04 -6.01
CA ALA A 40 7.27 2.07 -5.27
C ALA A 40 6.08 1.59 -6.10
N LEU A 41 5.35 2.50 -6.77
CA LEU A 41 4.21 2.20 -7.65
C LEU A 41 4.59 1.26 -8.80
N ARG A 42 5.77 1.46 -9.41
CA ARG A 42 6.26 0.64 -10.53
C ARG A 42 6.41 -0.83 -10.17
N GLU A 43 6.78 -1.11 -8.94
CA GLU A 43 7.01 -2.46 -8.43
C GLU A 43 5.78 -3.04 -7.71
N ALA A 44 4.81 -2.20 -7.33
CA ALA A 44 3.67 -2.60 -6.53
C ALA A 44 2.77 -3.57 -7.28
N GLU A 45 2.43 -4.67 -6.60
CA GLU A 45 1.40 -5.61 -7.08
C GLU A 45 0.07 -5.37 -6.35
N VAL A 46 0.15 -4.86 -5.12
CA VAL A 46 -1.00 -4.59 -4.25
C VAL A 46 -0.80 -3.23 -3.58
N ILE A 47 -1.84 -2.40 -3.59
CA ILE A 47 -1.86 -1.10 -2.89
C ILE A 47 -3.03 -1.07 -1.91
N TYR A 48 -2.75 -0.69 -0.67
CA TYR A 48 -3.73 -0.30 0.34
C TYR A 48 -3.60 1.20 0.58
N THR A 49 -4.63 1.98 0.28
CA THR A 49 -4.59 3.45 0.41
C THR A 49 -5.95 4.00 0.84
N THR A 50 -6.02 5.25 1.26
CA THR A 50 -7.28 5.98 1.47
C THR A 50 -7.76 6.72 0.22
N ALA A 51 -6.86 6.96 -0.74
CA ALA A 51 -7.17 7.61 -2.01
C ALA A 51 -6.33 7.00 -3.15
N ALA A 52 -6.99 6.52 -4.20
CA ALA A 52 -6.32 5.98 -5.38
C ALA A 52 -5.99 7.09 -6.39
N ASP A 53 -5.16 8.07 -5.98
CA ASP A 53 -4.74 9.20 -6.82
C ASP A 53 -3.35 8.95 -7.44
N PHE A 54 -3.30 8.10 -8.47
CA PHE A 54 -2.10 7.83 -9.25
C PHE A 54 -2.45 7.46 -10.69
N ASP A 55 -1.53 7.70 -11.63
CA ASP A 55 -1.68 7.29 -13.03
C ASP A 55 -1.47 5.77 -13.15
N PRO A 56 -2.42 5.00 -13.74
CA PRO A 56 -2.22 3.58 -14.02
C PRO A 56 -0.95 3.27 -14.83
N ALA A 57 -0.48 4.19 -15.66
CA ALA A 57 0.77 4.05 -16.41
C ALA A 57 2.02 3.99 -15.49
N ASP A 58 1.95 4.56 -14.29
CA ASP A 58 3.02 4.51 -13.29
C ASP A 58 3.01 3.19 -12.48
N ALA A 59 1.96 2.36 -12.59
CA ALA A 59 1.78 1.12 -11.81
C ALA A 59 1.55 -0.14 -12.70
N PRO A 60 2.49 -0.49 -13.61
CA PRO A 60 2.32 -1.55 -14.62
C PRO A 60 2.18 -2.97 -14.05
N ARG A 61 2.58 -3.20 -12.79
CA ARG A 61 2.50 -4.50 -12.11
C ARG A 61 1.31 -4.62 -11.17
N LEU A 62 0.51 -3.55 -11.07
CA LEU A 62 -0.59 -3.47 -10.13
C LEU A 62 -1.69 -4.46 -10.49
N ARG A 63 -2.11 -5.26 -9.51
CA ARG A 63 -3.15 -6.29 -9.66
C ARG A 63 -4.34 -6.03 -8.75
N TRP A 64 -4.12 -5.32 -7.66
CA TRP A 64 -5.14 -5.06 -6.65
C TRP A 64 -4.96 -3.70 -6.00
N VAL A 65 -6.07 -2.97 -5.84
CA VAL A 65 -6.15 -1.74 -5.06
C VAL A 65 -7.26 -1.90 -4.03
N GLN A 66 -6.94 -1.70 -2.76
CA GLN A 66 -7.91 -1.58 -1.68
C GLN A 66 -7.96 -0.14 -1.19
N ILE A 67 -9.15 0.46 -1.28
CA ILE A 67 -9.41 1.79 -0.74
C ILE A 67 -10.01 1.63 0.67
N ASN A 68 -9.27 2.10 1.66
CA ASN A 68 -9.65 2.07 3.07
C ASN A 68 -10.55 3.29 3.36
N THR A 69 -11.84 3.15 3.08
CA THR A 69 -12.84 4.23 3.20
C THR A 69 -13.55 4.27 4.55
N ALA A 70 -13.41 3.24 5.39
CA ALA A 70 -13.99 3.23 6.72
C ALA A 70 -13.22 4.16 7.64
N ALA A 71 -13.65 5.43 7.69
CA ALA A 71 -13.43 6.26 8.86
C ALA A 71 -14.14 5.59 10.03
N ALA A 72 -13.39 5.01 10.96
CA ALA A 72 -13.92 4.97 12.32
C ALA A 72 -14.17 6.43 12.72
N ASN A 73 -15.38 6.70 13.21
CA ASN A 73 -15.89 7.98 13.68
C ASN A 73 -14.84 8.87 14.41
N PRO A 74 -15.03 10.21 14.35
CA PRO A 74 -14.08 11.28 14.71
C PRO A 74 -13.45 11.23 16.10
#